data_AF-A0A0F4IPJ5-F1
#
_entry.id   AF-A0A0F4IPJ5-F1
#
_cell.length_a   1.000
_cell.length_b   1.000
_cell.length_c   1.000
_cell.angle_alpha   90.00
_cell.angle_beta   90.00
_cell.angle_gamma   90.00
#
_symmetry.space_group_name_H-M   'P 1'
#
loop_
_entity.id
_entity.type
_entity.pdbx_description
1 polymer ?
#
loop_
_entity_poly.entity_id
_entity_poly.type
_entity_poly.pdbx_seq_one_letter_code
_entity_poly.pdbx_strand_id
1 'polypeptide(L)' 'METYLTYMLIRFALLAAGAVAVALLVFAVALVLKRRGRLDQVRRQVDPLARSALRAAVRRLEDGAAGTRRKGERR' A
#
# COMPACT_ATOMS: atom_id res chain seq x y z
N MET A 1 -5.92 30.73 21.25
CA MET A 1 -4.98 29.59 21.20
C MET A 1 -5.70 28.23 21.18
N GLU A 2 -6.93 28.09 21.70
CA GLU A 2 -7.71 26.83 21.67
C GLU A 2 -8.10 26.32 20.28
N THR A 3 -8.41 27.20 19.32
CA THR A 3 -8.91 26.81 17.98
C THR A 3 -7.91 25.97 17.19
N TYR A 4 -6.61 26.22 17.35
CA TYR A 4 -5.56 25.44 16.68
C TYR A 4 -5.48 24.01 17.20
N LEU A 5 -5.69 23.82 18.50
CA LEU A 5 -5.59 22.52 19.16
C LEU A 5 -6.76 21.63 18.71
N THR A 6 -7.98 22.19 18.64
CA THR A 6 -9.15 21.51 18.10
C THR A 6 -9.00 21.17 16.61
N TYR A 7 -8.45 22.08 15.80
CA TYR A 7 -8.23 21.82 14.37
C TYR A 7 -7.20 20.70 14.12
N MET A 8 -6.14 20.64 14.93
CA MET A 8 -5.14 19.56 14.85
C MET A 8 -5.75 18.21 15.25
N LEU A 9 -6.55 18.17 16.32
CA LEU A 9 -7.26 16.97 16.77
C LEU A 9 -8.24 16.46 15.71
N ILE A 10 -9.04 17.35 15.13
CA ILE A 10 -10.00 17.00 14.07
C ILE A 10 -9.26 16.44 12.86
N ARG A 11 -8.17 17.07 12.42
CA ARG A 11 -7.37 16.55 11.29
C ARG A 11 -6.79 15.17 11.58
N PHE A 12 -6.26 14.94 12.78
CA PHE A 12 -5.75 13.63 13.18
C PHE A 12 -6.84 12.57 13.22
N ALA A 13 -8.00 12.90 13.80
CA ALA A 13 -9.15 12.02 13.81
C ALA A 13 -9.64 11.73 12.38
N LEU A 14 -9.66 12.72 11.50
CA LEU A 14 -10.07 12.55 10.10
C LEU A 14 -9.09 11.64 9.34
N LEU A 15 -7.78 11.85 9.53
CA LEU A 15 -6.74 11.02 8.92
C LEU A 15 -6.79 9.59 9.44
N ALA A 16 -6.93 9.41 10.76
CA ALA A 16 -7.03 8.10 11.38
C ALA A 16 -8.31 7.37 10.93
N ALA A 17 -9.46 8.04 10.96
CA ALA A 17 -10.73 7.49 10.50
C ALA A 17 -10.68 7.11 9.01
N GLY A 18 -10.09 7.98 8.18
CA GLY A 18 -9.86 7.69 6.76
C GLY A 18 -8.95 6.48 6.56
N ALA A 19 -7.84 6.39 7.28
CA ALA A 19 -6.92 5.26 7.21
C ALA A 19 -7.58 3.95 7.64
N VAL A 20 -8.34 3.95 8.74
CA VAL A 20 -9.10 2.79 9.23
C VAL A 20 -10.18 2.39 8.22
N ALA A 21 -10.92 3.35 7.67
CA ALA A 21 -11.93 3.09 6.66
C ALA A 21 -11.32 2.41 5.41
N VAL A 22 -10.19 2.91 4.92
CA VAL A 22 -9.46 2.29 3.80
C VAL A 22 -9.00 0.87 4.16
N ALA A 23 -8.42 0.67 5.34
CA ALA A 23 -7.98 -0.65 5.79
C ALA A 23 -9.14 -1.64 5.87
N LEU A 24 -10.28 -1.23 6.43
CA LEU A 24 -11.49 -2.05 6.49
C LEU A 24 -12.04 -2.36 5.11
N LEU A 25 -12.00 -1.40 4.18
CA LEU A 25 -12.47 -1.61 2.81
C LEU A 25 -11.60 -2.64 2.08
N VAL A 26 -10.27 -2.52 2.19
CA VAL A 26 -9.33 -3.53 1.65
C VAL A 26 -9.56 -4.89 2.30
N PHE A 27 -9.73 -4.93 3.62
CA PHE A 27 -9.97 -6.17 4.34
C PHE A 27 -11.31 -6.83 3.95
N ALA A 28 -12.36 -6.04 3.79
CA ALA A 28 -13.66 -6.50 3.33
C ALA A 28 -13.57 -7.06 1.91
N VAL A 29 -12.87 -6.38 1.00
CA VAL A 29 -12.60 -6.88 -0.36
C VAL A 29 -11.84 -8.20 -0.29
N ALA A 30 -10.78 -8.29 0.51
CA ALA A 30 -10.00 -9.51 0.68
C ALA A 30 -10.86 -10.66 1.26
N LEU A 31 -11.73 -10.39 2.23
CA LEU A 31 -12.63 -11.37 2.82
C LEU A 31 -13.71 -11.84 1.84
N VAL A 32 -14.31 -10.93 1.07
CA VAL A 32 -15.30 -11.27 0.04
C VAL A 32 -14.64 -12.13 -1.03
N LEU A 33 -13.41 -11.80 -1.44
CA LEU A 33 -12.64 -12.56 -2.41
C LEU A 33 -12.26 -13.95 -1.88
N LYS A 34 -11.86 -14.03 -0.60
CA LYS A 34 -11.55 -15.28 0.11
C LYS A 34 -12.80 -16.16 0.28
N ARG A 35 -13.95 -15.58 0.64
CA ARG A 35 -15.21 -16.32 0.83
C ARG A 35 -15.82 -16.82 -0.47
N ARG A 36 -15.68 -16.10 -1.58
CA ARG A 36 -16.25 -16.52 -2.87
C ARG A 36 -15.38 -17.51 -3.67
N GLY A 37 -14.18 -17.87 -3.21
CA GLY A 37 -13.27 -18.74 -3.97
C GLY A 37 -12.83 -18.18 -5.33
N ARG A 38 -13.14 -16.90 -5.61
CA ARG A 38 -12.93 -16.20 -6.90
C ARG A 38 -11.54 -15.58 -7.00
N LEU A 39 -10.59 -16.03 -6.17
CA LEU A 39 -9.18 -15.68 -6.32
C LEU A 39 -8.71 -16.00 -7.73
N ASP A 40 -9.13 -17.12 -8.31
CA ASP A 40 -8.69 -17.52 -9.66
C ASP A 40 -9.18 -16.57 -10.77
N GLN A 41 -10.42 -16.07 -10.67
CA GLN A 41 -11.02 -15.25 -11.72
C GLN A 41 -10.59 -13.78 -11.66
N VAL A 42 -10.42 -13.23 -10.45
CA VAL A 42 -9.78 -11.93 -10.28
C VAL A 42 -8.31 -12.04 -10.64
N ARG A 43 -7.61 -13.10 -10.20
CA ARG A 43 -6.20 -13.34 -10.56
C ARG A 43 -6.02 -13.42 -12.07
N ARG A 44 -6.92 -14.05 -12.82
CA ARG A 44 -6.86 -14.07 -14.30
C ARG A 44 -7.09 -12.70 -14.95
N GLN A 45 -7.81 -11.80 -14.28
CA GLN A 45 -8.07 -10.44 -14.77
C GLN A 45 -6.97 -9.44 -14.34
N VAL A 46 -6.34 -9.66 -13.18
CA VAL A 46 -5.19 -8.88 -12.73
C VAL A 46 -3.85 -9.47 -13.14
N ASP A 47 -3.74 -10.71 -13.62
CA ASP A 47 -2.47 -11.33 -14.04
C ASP A 47 -1.65 -10.45 -15.00
N PRO A 48 -2.24 -9.84 -16.07
CA PRO A 48 -1.46 -8.98 -16.95
C PRO A 48 -0.98 -7.70 -16.27
N LEU A 49 -1.81 -7.10 -15.40
CA LEU A 49 -1.46 -5.88 -14.65
C LEU A 49 -0.46 -6.17 -13.54
N ALA A 50 -0.64 -7.26 -12.81
CA ALA A 50 0.22 -7.73 -11.74
C ALA A 50 1.62 -8.07 -12.26
N ARG A 51 1.75 -8.70 -13.44
CA ARG A 51 3.07 -8.94 -14.06
C ARG A 51 3.81 -7.65 -14.39
N SER A 52 3.11 -6.64 -14.91
CA SER A 52 3.71 -5.33 -15.20
C SER A 52 4.07 -4.55 -13.93
N ALA A 53 3.20 -4.58 -12.92
CA ALA A 53 3.42 -3.95 -11.63
C ALA A 53 4.56 -4.62 -10.86
N LEU A 54 4.65 -5.96 -10.90
CA LEU A 54 5.72 -6.72 -10.28
C LEU A 54 7.06 -6.42 -10.94
N ARG A 55 7.13 -6.34 -12.28
CA ARG A 55 8.35 -5.92 -12.99
C ARG A 55 8.78 -4.49 -12.64
N ALA A 56 7.83 -3.57 -12.50
CA ALA A 56 8.11 -2.20 -12.10
C ALA A 56 8.57 -2.10 -10.63
N ALA A 57 7.97 -2.91 -9.74
CA ALA A 57 8.34 -3.00 -8.33
C ALA A 57 9.72 -3.63 -8.14
N VAL A 58 10.04 -4.70 -8.90
CA VAL A 58 11.36 -5.34 -8.90
C VAL A 58 12.43 -4.35 -9.36
N ARG A 59 12.20 -3.61 -10.46
CA ARG A 59 13.15 -2.56 -10.88
C ARG A 59 13.38 -1.50 -9.80
N ARG A 60 12.31 -0.99 -9.19
CA ARG A 60 12.47 -0.01 -8.09
C ARG A 60 13.19 -0.60 -6.86
N LEU A 61 12.99 -1.87 -6.58
CA LEU A 61 13.67 -2.55 -5.47
C LEU A 61 15.15 -2.79 -5.79
N GLU A 62 15.47 -3.17 -7.03
CA GLU A 62 16.83 -3.32 -7.54
C GLU A 62 17.57 -1.98 -7.59
N ASP A 63 16.91 -0.90 -8.02
CA ASP A 63 17.47 0.46 -8.00
C ASP A 63 17.75 0.94 -6.57
N GLY A 64 16.86 0.58 -5.63
CA GLY A 64 17.08 0.81 -4.19
C GLY A 64 18.27 0.02 -3.65
N ALA A 65 18.39 -1.26 -4.02
CA ALA A 65 19.49 -2.15 -3.60
C ALA A 65 20.84 -1.74 -4.19
N ALA A 66 20.86 -1.26 -5.44
CA ALA A 66 22.06 -0.75 -6.10
C ALA A 66 22.56 0.56 -5.45
N GLY A 67 21.63 1.40 -4.96
CA GLY A 67 21.95 2.62 -4.22
C GLY A 67 22.61 2.36 -2.86
N THR A 68 22.27 1.26 -2.16
CA THR A 68 22.87 0.93 -0.86
C THR A 68 24.26 0.31 -0.99
N ARG A 69 24.52 -0.43 -2.08
CA ARG A 69 25.81 -1.14 -2.26
C ARG A 69 26.97 -0.19 -2.55
N ARG A 70 26.73 0.94 -3.21
CA ARG A 70 27.78 1.90 -3.60
C ARG A 70 28.28 2.79 -2.45
N LYS A 71 27.59 2.81 -1.30
CA LYS A 71 27.96 3.63 -0.13
C LYS A 71 28.86 2.88 0.87
N GLY A 72 29.08 1.57 0.69
CA GLY A 72 29.91 0.74 1.57
C GLY A 72 31.40 0.66 1.20
N GLU A 73 31.78 1.02 -0.03
CA GLU A 73 33.14 0.77 -0.56
C GLU A 73 34.04 2.02 -0.55
N ARG A 74 33.84 2.91 0.43
CA ARG A 74 34.70 4.08 0.69
C ARG A 74 34.81 4.36 2.19
N ARG A 75 35.17 3.37 2.98
CA ARG A 75 35.66 3.58 4.34
C ARG A 75 36.83 2.68 4.64
#